data_AF-A0ABD3WR28-F1
#
_entry.id   AF-A0ABD3WR28-F1
#
_cell.length_a   1.000
_cell.length_b   1.000
_cell.length_c   1.000
_cell.angle_alpha   90.00
_cell.angle_beta   90.00
_cell.angle_gamma   90.00
#
_symmetry.space_group_name_H-M   'P 1'
#
loop_
_entity.id
_entity.type
_entity.pdbx_description
1 polymer ?
#
loop_
_entity_poly.entity_id
_entity_poly.type
_entity_poly.pdbx_seq_one_letter_code
_entity_poly.pdbx_strand_id
1 'polypeptide(L)'
;YSFDAMVCDPYYKTSVIQSRDYYLTVTTAAHELGHNLGADHDGEGNAIACRADDYFLMTPFVPKYNTTQSYTRNPWIFSNCSVDAFKDELKHKTCLDNLGKVFNFAEWAEFSRELPGQVYSLNKQCELNNGHGSSFCGTRTPEICLFMKCTNPFTGQCLPTHFSAYRGTDCGPNM
;
A
#
# COMPACT_ATOMS: atom_id res chain seq x y z
N TYR A 1 -2.22 13.64 -0.90
CA TYR A 1 -1.52 14.84 -1.36
C TYR A 1 -0.23 15.01 -0.59
N SER A 2 0.84 15.27 -1.32
CA SER A 2 2.17 15.54 -0.80
C SER A 2 2.85 16.57 -1.69
N PHE A 3 3.83 17.28 -1.13
CA PHE A 3 4.82 17.97 -1.96
C PHE A 3 5.91 16.99 -2.39
N ASP A 4 6.50 17.27 -3.56
CA ASP A 4 7.55 16.44 -4.13
C ASP A 4 8.92 16.85 -3.59
N ALA A 5 9.75 15.87 -3.21
CA ALA A 5 11.13 16.09 -2.76
C ALA A 5 11.30 17.00 -1.52
N MET A 6 10.28 17.04 -0.65
CA MET A 6 10.23 17.93 0.52
C MET A 6 10.52 17.25 1.85
N VAL A 7 10.98 15.99 1.90
CA VAL A 7 11.15 15.22 3.16
C VAL A 7 11.97 15.93 4.26
N CYS A 8 12.93 16.78 3.89
CA CYS A 8 13.74 17.57 4.82
C CYS A 8 13.33 19.04 4.94
N ASP A 9 12.33 19.49 4.19
CA ASP A 9 11.86 20.86 4.23
C ASP A 9 11.07 21.13 5.53
N PRO A 10 11.37 22.20 6.29
CA PRO A 10 10.69 22.46 7.56
C PRO A 10 9.20 22.76 7.44
N TYR A 11 8.71 23.19 6.27
CA TYR A 11 7.33 23.61 6.03
C TYR A 11 6.55 22.65 5.13
N TYR A 12 7.22 21.95 4.21
CA TYR A 12 6.56 21.17 3.15
C TYR A 12 6.71 19.64 3.27
N LYS A 13 7.40 19.12 4.28
CA LYS A 13 7.58 17.67 4.53
C LYS A 13 6.33 16.88 4.95
N THR A 14 5.15 17.49 4.90
CA THR A 14 3.90 16.87 5.40
C THR A 14 3.08 16.34 4.23
N SER A 15 2.55 15.13 4.38
CA SER A 15 1.55 14.56 3.48
C SER A 15 0.18 14.50 4.15
N VAL A 16 -0.89 14.64 3.36
CA VAL A 16 -2.27 14.51 3.80
C VAL A 16 -2.93 13.35 3.04
N ILE A 17 -3.46 12.40 3.79
CA ILE A 17 -4.14 11.22 3.26
C ILE A 17 -5.63 11.27 3.62
N GLN A 18 -6.50 11.07 2.63
CA GLN A 18 -7.91 10.82 2.88
C GLN A 18 -8.12 9.33 3.15
N SER A 19 -8.51 8.98 4.37
CA SER A 19 -8.87 7.61 4.72
C SER A 19 -10.18 7.20 4.04
N ARG A 20 -10.16 6.11 3.28
CA ARG A 20 -11.35 5.47 2.70
C ARG A 20 -11.62 4.11 3.31
N ASP A 21 -10.58 3.29 3.34
CA ASP A 21 -10.52 2.00 4.00
C ASP A 21 -9.07 1.75 4.44
N TYR A 22 -8.83 0.71 5.23
CA TYR A 22 -7.50 0.45 5.79
C TYR A 22 -6.46 0.16 4.72
N TYR A 23 -6.82 -0.61 3.69
CA TYR A 23 -5.91 -0.99 2.63
C TYR A 23 -5.45 0.23 1.82
N LEU A 24 -6.39 1.01 1.28
CA LEU A 24 -6.10 2.21 0.51
C LEU A 24 -5.38 3.25 1.36
N THR A 25 -5.72 3.40 2.63
CA THR A 25 -5.05 4.37 3.50
C THR A 25 -3.56 4.08 3.63
N VAL A 26 -3.17 2.82 3.82
CA VAL A 26 -1.75 2.44 3.94
C VAL A 26 -1.03 2.57 2.60
N THR A 27 -1.63 2.14 1.49
CA THR A 27 -1.01 2.26 0.16
C THR A 27 -0.88 3.71 -0.27
N THR A 28 -1.90 4.54 -0.01
CA THR A 28 -1.85 5.98 -0.28
C THR A 28 -0.82 6.64 0.62
N ALA A 29 -0.75 6.32 1.91
CA ALA A 29 0.30 6.88 2.77
C ALA A 29 1.72 6.57 2.24
N ALA A 30 1.97 5.35 1.76
CA ALA A 30 3.23 4.99 1.12
C ALA A 30 3.47 5.75 -0.20
N HIS A 31 2.45 5.91 -1.03
CA HIS A 31 2.49 6.67 -2.28
C HIS A 31 2.87 8.14 -2.04
N GLU A 32 2.19 8.79 -1.10
CA GLU A 32 2.45 10.20 -0.76
C GLU A 32 3.82 10.39 -0.11
N LEU A 33 4.30 9.40 0.66
CA LEU A 33 5.68 9.39 1.13
C LEU A 33 6.68 9.26 -0.03
N GLY A 34 6.35 8.49 -1.07
CA GLY A 34 7.13 8.40 -2.30
C GLY A 34 7.32 9.75 -2.98
N HIS A 35 6.26 10.54 -3.11
CA HIS A 35 6.36 11.94 -3.58
C HIS A 35 7.31 12.77 -2.72
N ASN A 36 7.15 12.72 -1.39
CA ASN A 36 8.04 13.44 -0.47
C ASN A 36 9.52 13.04 -0.61
N LEU A 37 9.78 11.80 -1.04
CA LEU A 37 11.10 11.25 -1.35
C LEU A 37 11.54 11.48 -2.80
N GLY A 38 10.77 12.25 -3.59
CA GLY A 38 11.15 12.73 -4.91
C GLY A 38 10.67 11.88 -6.10
N ALA A 39 9.81 10.88 -5.89
CA ALA A 39 9.26 10.11 -7.01
C ALA A 39 8.09 10.85 -7.70
N ASP A 40 8.13 10.87 -9.03
CA ASP A 40 6.98 11.18 -9.88
C ASP A 40 6.05 9.95 -9.97
N HIS A 41 4.84 10.15 -10.51
CA HIS A 41 4.00 9.01 -10.88
C HIS A 41 4.67 8.17 -11.98
N ASP A 42 4.53 6.84 -11.88
CA ASP A 42 4.95 5.95 -12.96
C ASP A 42 4.21 6.30 -14.26
N GLY A 43 4.96 6.52 -15.34
CA GLY A 43 4.42 6.89 -16.65
C GLY A 43 4.33 8.40 -16.87
N GLU A 44 4.81 9.20 -15.91
CA GLU A 44 4.83 10.66 -15.98
C GLU A 44 6.23 11.19 -15.65
N GLY A 45 6.52 12.43 -16.06
CA GLY A 45 7.75 13.14 -15.68
C GLY A 45 9.03 12.34 -15.91
N ASN A 46 9.85 12.23 -14.85
CA ASN A 46 11.11 11.50 -14.84
C ASN A 46 10.92 9.97 -14.76
N ALA A 47 9.70 9.50 -14.46
CA ALA A 47 9.35 8.08 -14.37
C ALA A 47 8.62 7.55 -15.62
N ILE A 48 8.72 8.24 -16.76
CA ILE A 48 8.08 7.87 -18.04
C ILE A 48 8.48 6.45 -18.54
N ALA A 49 9.63 5.94 -18.12
CA ALA A 49 10.11 4.60 -18.49
C ALA A 49 9.38 3.47 -17.75
N CYS A 50 8.79 3.77 -16.58
CA CYS A 50 7.97 2.85 -15.81
C CYS A 50 6.52 3.03 -16.22
N ARG A 51 5.80 1.96 -16.57
CA ARG A 51 4.44 2.10 -17.08
C ARG A 51 3.45 2.25 -15.92
N ALA A 52 2.56 3.23 -16.01
CA ALA A 52 1.44 3.38 -15.06
C ALA A 52 0.61 2.09 -14.88
N ASP A 53 0.43 1.34 -15.98
CA ASP A 53 -0.34 0.08 -16.04
C ASP A 53 0.37 -1.13 -15.38
N ASP A 54 1.62 -0.96 -14.93
CA ASP A 54 2.30 -2.00 -14.14
C ASP A 54 1.90 -1.97 -12.66
N TYR A 55 1.16 -0.92 -12.24
CA TYR A 55 0.52 -0.78 -10.92
C TYR A 55 1.48 -0.96 -9.74
N PHE A 56 2.71 -0.46 -9.86
CA PHE A 56 3.57 -0.20 -8.71
C PHE A 56 2.96 0.91 -7.83
N LEU A 57 3.50 1.09 -6.62
CA LEU A 57 2.97 2.04 -5.62
C LEU A 57 2.80 3.47 -6.14
N MET A 58 3.64 3.93 -7.07
CA MET A 58 3.56 5.28 -7.65
C MET A 58 2.70 5.36 -8.92
N THR A 59 1.88 4.35 -9.22
CA THR A 59 0.87 4.49 -10.28
C THR A 59 -0.11 5.64 -9.94
N PRO A 60 -0.52 6.48 -10.92
CA PRO A 60 -1.47 7.56 -10.70
C PRO A 60 -2.92 7.07 -10.53
N PHE A 61 -3.16 5.76 -10.62
CA PHE A 61 -4.49 5.17 -10.62
C PHE A 61 -4.77 4.36 -9.37
N VAL A 62 -5.97 4.51 -8.80
CA VAL A 62 -6.48 3.50 -7.88
C VAL A 62 -6.86 2.26 -8.70
N PRO A 63 -6.23 1.09 -8.43
CA PRO A 63 -6.53 -0.13 -9.15
C PRO A 63 -8.01 -0.48 -9.01
N LYS A 64 -8.67 -0.71 -10.15
CA LYS A 64 -10.07 -1.14 -10.15
C LYS A 64 -10.15 -2.64 -9.87
N TYR A 65 -11.31 -3.08 -9.39
CA TYR A 65 -11.66 -4.49 -9.33
C TYR A 65 -11.43 -5.14 -10.72
N ASN A 66 -10.77 -6.31 -10.77
CA ASN A 66 -10.46 -7.04 -12.02
C ASN A 66 -9.39 -6.38 -12.92
N THR A 67 -8.44 -5.63 -12.35
CA THR A 67 -7.28 -5.14 -13.10
C THR A 67 -6.36 -6.28 -13.53
N THR A 68 -5.53 -5.97 -14.52
CA THR A 68 -4.59 -6.87 -15.18
C THR A 68 -3.73 -7.67 -14.20
N GLN A 69 -3.16 -8.77 -14.67
CA GLN A 69 -2.21 -9.60 -13.91
C GLN A 69 -0.98 -8.81 -13.38
N SER A 70 -0.75 -7.58 -13.84
CA SER A 70 0.31 -6.71 -13.32
C SER A 70 -0.02 -6.12 -11.94
N TYR A 71 -1.27 -5.67 -11.71
CA TYR A 71 -1.70 -5.18 -10.40
C TYR A 71 -1.51 -6.21 -9.29
N THR A 72 -1.87 -7.46 -9.60
CA THR A 72 -1.77 -8.55 -8.63
C THR A 72 -0.34 -8.98 -8.36
N ARG A 73 0.64 -8.57 -9.19
CA ARG A 73 2.06 -8.94 -9.05
C ARG A 73 2.91 -7.90 -8.35
N ASN A 74 2.55 -6.61 -8.43
CA ASN A 74 3.33 -5.53 -7.84
C ASN A 74 2.65 -4.79 -6.68
N PRO A 75 1.76 -5.41 -5.86
CA PRO A 75 1.16 -4.69 -4.75
C PRO A 75 2.27 -4.32 -3.75
N TRP A 76 2.25 -3.08 -3.28
CA TRP A 76 3.18 -2.58 -2.25
C TRP A 76 4.66 -2.51 -2.68
N ILE A 77 4.97 -2.53 -3.98
CA ILE A 77 6.33 -2.41 -4.51
C ILE A 77 6.49 -1.06 -5.22
N PHE A 78 7.61 -0.38 -4.99
CA PHE A 78 8.02 0.78 -5.78
C PHE A 78 8.71 0.34 -7.07
N SER A 79 8.46 1.04 -8.19
CA SER A 79 9.13 0.78 -9.46
C SER A 79 10.63 1.09 -9.38
N ASN A 80 11.43 0.62 -10.35
CA ASN A 80 12.84 1.03 -10.41
C ASN A 80 12.99 2.54 -10.64
N CYS A 81 12.08 3.19 -11.38
CA CYS A 81 12.08 4.65 -11.55
C CYS A 81 11.90 5.36 -10.20
N SER A 82 10.95 4.91 -9.38
CA SER A 82 10.75 5.45 -8.02
C SER A 82 12.00 5.26 -7.15
N VAL A 83 12.58 4.05 -7.19
CA VAL A 83 13.78 3.73 -6.40
C VAL A 83 14.98 4.58 -6.80
N ASP A 84 15.16 4.84 -8.10
CA ASP A 84 16.25 5.68 -8.58
C ASP A 84 16.03 7.16 -8.22
N ALA A 85 14.79 7.66 -8.31
CA ALA A 85 14.43 8.98 -7.80
C ALA A 85 14.72 9.13 -6.30
N PHE A 86 14.37 8.14 -5.48
CA PHE A 86 14.69 8.15 -4.05
C PHE A 86 16.19 8.22 -3.79
N LYS A 87 17.00 7.44 -4.53
CA LYS A 87 18.46 7.50 -4.38
C LYS A 87 19.01 8.87 -4.74
N ASP A 88 18.51 9.47 -5.82
CA ASP A 88 18.96 10.78 -6.26
C ASP A 88 18.59 11.87 -5.25
N GLU A 89 17.36 11.84 -4.73
CA GLU A 89 16.89 12.78 -3.71
C GLU A 89 17.66 12.64 -2.40
N LEU A 90 17.84 11.40 -1.91
CA LEU A 90 18.46 11.15 -0.61
C LEU A 90 19.96 11.45 -0.56
N LYS A 91 20.67 11.48 -1.70
CA LYS A 91 22.12 11.82 -1.76
C LYS A 91 22.46 13.14 -1.07
N HIS A 92 21.51 14.07 -1.00
CA HIS A 92 21.73 15.43 -0.50
C HIS A 92 20.96 15.75 0.78
N LYS A 93 20.35 14.75 1.43
CA LYS A 93 19.39 14.94 2.53
C LYS A 93 19.91 14.35 3.84
N THR A 94 20.57 15.20 4.63
CA THR A 94 21.18 14.78 5.91
C THR A 94 20.18 14.71 7.08
N CYS A 95 18.95 15.20 6.91
CA CYS A 95 17.96 15.21 7.99
C CYS A 95 17.44 13.82 8.38
N LEU A 96 17.76 12.79 7.57
CA LEU A 96 17.40 11.40 7.79
C LEU A 96 18.58 10.54 8.25
N ASP A 97 19.78 11.12 8.40
CA ASP A 97 21.01 10.40 8.77
C ASP A 97 21.03 10.00 10.25
N ASN A 98 20.22 10.64 11.09
CA ASN A 98 20.11 10.31 12.50
C ASN A 98 18.96 9.35 12.77
N LEU A 99 19.22 8.32 13.60
CA LEU A 99 18.15 7.58 14.25
C LEU A 99 17.35 8.57 15.09
N GLY A 100 16.09 8.83 14.69
CA GLY A 100 15.27 9.86 15.30
C GLY A 100 15.27 9.75 16.82
N LYS A 101 15.35 10.88 17.54
CA LYS A 101 15.45 10.94 19.01
C LYS A 101 14.29 10.27 19.75
N VAL A 102 13.22 9.91 19.03
CA VAL A 102 11.94 9.38 19.55
C VAL A 102 11.71 7.92 19.11
N PHE A 103 12.67 7.28 18.42
CA PHE A 103 12.47 5.92 17.94
C PHE A 103 12.59 4.90 19.08
N ASN A 104 11.47 4.29 19.46
CA ASN A 104 11.41 3.22 20.43
C ASN A 104 11.56 1.86 19.73
N PHE A 105 12.78 1.31 19.76
CA PHE A 105 13.07 0.01 19.14
C PHE A 105 12.24 -1.14 19.71
N ALA A 106 11.92 -1.12 21.01
CA ALA A 106 11.15 -2.20 21.63
C ALA A 106 9.70 -2.20 21.13
N GLU A 107 9.09 -1.02 21.08
CA GLU A 107 7.74 -0.83 20.53
C GLU A 107 7.69 -1.19 19.04
N TRP A 108 8.64 -0.69 18.23
CA TRP A 108 8.74 -1.08 16.83
C TRP A 108 8.93 -2.59 16.65
N ALA A 109 9.82 -3.21 17.44
CA ALA A 109 10.06 -4.64 17.38
C ALA A 109 8.78 -5.43 17.71
N GLU A 110 8.02 -4.99 18.72
CA GLU A 110 6.74 -5.60 19.07
C GLU A 110 5.71 -5.48 17.94
N PHE A 111 5.54 -4.29 17.37
CA PHE A 111 4.62 -4.04 16.24
C PHE A 111 5.02 -4.77 14.93
N SER A 112 6.31 -5.05 14.74
CA SER A 112 6.84 -5.65 13.50
C SER A 112 6.97 -7.18 13.55
N ARG A 113 6.65 -7.82 14.70
CA ARG A 113 6.73 -9.28 14.86
C ARG A 113 5.76 -10.05 13.97
N GLU A 114 4.55 -9.54 13.82
CA GLU A 114 3.48 -10.19 13.08
C GLU A 114 3.05 -9.33 11.91
N LEU A 115 2.82 -9.97 10.77
CA LEU A 115 2.29 -9.31 9.59
C LEU A 115 0.77 -9.10 9.74
N PRO A 116 0.18 -8.05 9.14
CA PRO A 116 -1.26 -7.79 9.31
C PRO A 116 -2.17 -8.95 8.94
N GLY A 117 -1.78 -9.80 7.98
CA GLY A 117 -2.53 -11.00 7.59
C GLY A 117 -2.41 -12.18 8.57
N GLN A 118 -1.43 -12.16 9.47
CA GLN A 118 -1.31 -13.10 10.58
C GLN A 118 -2.20 -12.68 11.76
N VAL A 119 -2.39 -11.37 11.95
CA VAL A 119 -3.21 -10.79 13.02
C VAL A 119 -4.70 -10.74 12.64
N TYR A 120 -5.01 -10.31 11.41
CA TYR A 120 -6.38 -10.11 10.95
C TYR A 120 -6.84 -11.24 10.05
N SER A 121 -7.84 -12.00 10.50
CA SER A 121 -8.52 -13.00 9.67
C SER A 121 -9.14 -12.38 8.41
N LEU A 122 -9.41 -13.18 7.37
CA LEU A 122 -10.09 -12.72 6.14
C LEU A 122 -11.41 -11.99 6.44
N ASN A 123 -12.19 -12.47 7.41
CA ASN A 123 -13.41 -11.81 7.85
C ASN A 123 -13.13 -10.43 8.46
N LYS A 124 -12.10 -10.33 9.30
CA LYS A 124 -11.73 -9.06 9.90
C LYS A 124 -11.21 -8.07 8.86
N GLN A 125 -10.47 -8.53 7.87
CA GLN A 125 -10.04 -7.71 6.73
C GLN A 125 -11.25 -7.16 5.95
N CYS A 126 -12.28 -7.98 5.68
CA CYS A 126 -13.51 -7.48 5.08
C CYS A 126 -14.20 -6.41 5.93
N GLU A 127 -14.33 -6.66 7.24
CA GLU A 127 -14.96 -5.71 8.16
C GLU A 127 -14.21 -4.38 8.26
N LEU A 128 -12.86 -4.42 8.32
CA LEU A 128 -12.02 -3.23 8.38
C LEU A 128 -12.18 -2.35 7.12
N ASN A 129 -12.28 -2.97 5.94
CA ASN A 129 -12.32 -2.21 4.69
C ASN A 129 -13.73 -1.83 4.24
N ASN A 130 -14.75 -2.66 4.50
CA ASN A 130 -16.12 -2.45 4.02
C ASN A 130 -17.11 -2.07 5.13
N GLY A 131 -16.69 -2.10 6.39
CA GLY A 131 -17.51 -1.79 7.56
C GLY A 131 -18.10 -3.01 8.27
N HIS A 132 -18.66 -2.74 9.46
CA HIS A 132 -19.25 -3.76 10.33
C HIS A 132 -20.30 -4.61 9.60
N GLY A 133 -20.22 -5.93 9.74
CA GLY A 133 -21.11 -6.90 9.09
C GLY A 133 -20.61 -7.42 7.74
N SER A 134 -19.53 -6.85 7.18
CA SER A 134 -18.85 -7.45 6.03
C SER A 134 -17.98 -8.63 6.45
N SER A 135 -18.02 -9.72 5.68
CA SER A 135 -17.27 -10.95 5.93
C SER A 135 -16.74 -11.54 4.62
N PHE A 136 -15.72 -12.39 4.72
CA PHE A 136 -15.22 -13.11 3.57
C PHE A 136 -16.29 -14.10 3.07
N CYS A 137 -16.49 -14.15 1.75
CA CYS A 137 -17.52 -14.98 1.12
C CYS A 137 -16.99 -15.78 -0.09
N GLY A 138 -15.67 -15.83 -0.25
CA GLY A 138 -15.01 -16.64 -1.27
C GLY A 138 -14.57 -18.02 -0.76
N THR A 139 -13.87 -18.74 -1.62
CA THR A 139 -13.11 -19.95 -1.24
C THR A 139 -11.67 -19.54 -0.95
N ARG A 140 -11.04 -20.15 0.06
CA ARG A 140 -9.64 -19.91 0.40
C ARG A 140 -8.73 -20.64 -0.59
N THR A 141 -8.47 -19.99 -1.71
CA THR A 141 -7.57 -20.44 -2.77
C THR A 141 -6.40 -19.44 -2.92
N PRO A 142 -5.28 -19.81 -3.56
CA PRO A 142 -4.13 -18.93 -3.73
C PRO A 142 -4.45 -17.55 -4.31
N GLU A 143 -5.54 -17.44 -5.06
CA GLU A 143 -6.06 -16.20 -5.63
C GLU A 143 -6.47 -15.16 -4.57
N ILE A 144 -6.73 -15.52 -3.31
CA ILE A 144 -7.08 -14.54 -2.27
C ILE A 144 -5.93 -13.56 -1.97
N CYS A 145 -4.69 -13.98 -2.19
CA CYS A 145 -3.49 -13.13 -2.14
C CYS A 145 -3.46 -12.10 -3.29
N LEU A 146 -4.28 -12.29 -4.32
CA LEU A 146 -4.36 -11.41 -5.49
C LEU A 146 -5.61 -10.53 -5.43
N PHE A 147 -6.76 -11.09 -5.02
CA PHE A 147 -8.01 -10.37 -4.81
C PHE A 147 -8.94 -11.13 -3.86
N MET A 148 -9.64 -10.42 -2.98
CA MET A 148 -10.64 -11.02 -2.09
C MET A 148 -12.06 -10.85 -2.62
N LYS A 149 -13.00 -11.54 -1.97
CA LYS A 149 -14.43 -11.28 -2.09
C LYS A 149 -15.01 -11.10 -0.69
N CYS A 150 -15.79 -10.05 -0.50
CA CYS A 150 -16.43 -9.73 0.76
C CYS A 150 -17.93 -9.51 0.58
N THR A 151 -18.72 -9.79 1.60
CA THR A 151 -20.15 -9.47 1.62
C THR A 151 -20.34 -7.96 1.74
N ASN A 152 -21.27 -7.41 0.98
CA ASN A 152 -21.77 -6.07 1.21
C ASN A 152 -22.61 -6.09 2.50
N PRO A 153 -22.29 -5.26 3.52
CA PRO A 153 -22.96 -5.32 4.82
C PRO A 153 -24.45 -4.93 4.75
N PHE A 154 -24.88 -4.22 3.70
CA PHE A 154 -26.27 -3.78 3.52
C PHE A 154 -27.09 -4.74 2.67
N THR A 155 -26.50 -5.31 1.61
CA THR A 155 -27.23 -6.16 0.65
C THR A 155 -26.95 -7.66 0.82
N GLY A 156 -25.93 -8.03 1.58
CA GLY A 156 -25.46 -9.42 1.73
C GLY A 156 -24.78 -9.99 0.47
N GLN A 157 -24.70 -9.23 -0.62
CA GLN A 157 -24.11 -9.69 -1.88
C GLN A 157 -22.60 -9.90 -1.74
N CYS A 158 -22.10 -11.03 -2.26
CA CYS A 158 -20.67 -11.31 -2.31
C CYS A 158 -20.03 -10.61 -3.52
N LEU A 159 -19.21 -9.59 -3.27
CA LEU A 159 -18.61 -8.75 -4.30
C LEU A 159 -17.07 -8.85 -4.25
N PRO A 160 -16.38 -8.78 -5.41
CA PRO A 160 -14.92 -8.62 -5.43
C PRO A 160 -14.48 -7.38 -4.65
N THR A 161 -13.30 -7.44 -4.04
CA THR A 161 -12.65 -6.32 -3.35
C THR A 161 -11.58 -5.66 -4.24
N HIS A 162 -11.26 -4.39 -3.99
CA HIS A 162 -10.17 -3.70 -4.68
C HIS A 162 -8.82 -3.98 -4.00
N PHE A 163 -8.87 -4.55 -2.80
CA PHE A 163 -7.74 -4.99 -2.00
C PHE A 163 -7.55 -6.51 -2.08
N SER A 164 -6.30 -6.95 -1.94
CA SER A 164 -5.93 -8.34 -1.73
C SER A 164 -5.90 -8.71 -0.24
N ALA A 165 -5.75 -9.99 0.06
CA ALA A 165 -5.48 -10.42 1.43
C ALA A 165 -4.19 -9.76 1.95
N TYR A 166 -4.23 -9.31 3.19
CA TYR A 166 -3.09 -8.66 3.81
C TYR A 166 -1.88 -9.59 3.85
N ARG A 167 -0.68 -9.00 3.73
CA ARG A 167 0.59 -9.73 3.77
C ARG A 167 0.64 -10.64 5.02
N GLY A 168 1.04 -11.89 4.84
CA GLY A 168 1.07 -12.90 5.89
C GLY A 168 -0.23 -13.68 6.10
N THR A 169 -1.29 -13.36 5.35
CA THR A 169 -2.47 -14.24 5.28
C THR A 169 -2.08 -15.53 4.57
N ASP A 170 -2.37 -16.68 5.17
CA ASP A 170 -2.20 -17.96 4.48
C ASP A 170 -3.24 -18.09 3.35
N CYS A 171 -2.74 -18.16 2.13
CA CYS A 171 -3.53 -18.15 0.90
C CYS A 171 -3.94 -19.56 0.43
N GLY A 172 -3.71 -20.59 1.25
CA GLY A 172 -4.01 -21.97 0.94
C GLY A 172 -2.75 -22.79 0.65
N PRO A 173 -2.91 -24.10 0.39
CA PRO A 173 -1.78 -25.01 0.24
C PRO A 173 -0.84 -24.58 -0.92
N ASN A 174 0.47 -24.57 -0.63
CA ASN A 174 1.60 -24.24 -1.52
C ASN A 174 1.93 -22.75 -1.75
N MET A 175 1.51 -21.83 -0.86
CA MET A 175 1.93 -20.41 -0.86
C MET A 175 2.31 -19.95 0.54
#